data_AF-A0A662HL65-F1
#
_entry.id   AF-A0A662HL65-F1
#
_cell.length_a   1.000
_cell.length_b   1.000
_cell.length_c   1.000
_cell.angle_alpha   90.00
_cell.angle_beta   90.00
_cell.angle_gamma   90.00
#
_symmetry.space_group_name_H-M   'P 1'
#
loop_
_entity.id
_entity.type
_entity.pdbx_description
1 polymer ?
#
loop_
_entity_poly.entity_id
_entity_poly.type
_entity_poly.pdbx_seq_one_letter_code
_entity_poly.pdbx_strand_id
1 'polypeptide(L)'
;ALDLLEKFRGEVDAVELDVELSRMLAGKAGKGLTYVTELAKELHSVLETPLILKLTAMSAGLIDLHALADEAGASALTLTPNVVYRVGDHYFRLHSPLVSSAALLNAIEPLSEVGVDVAYVVRGDEERWGEAADIFPLKLYDVTLMLKWLGFEGRRKEGRIPLRWRSVDRRLKIVASEGARYCPYGLISGEGVVESCNYCGVCLELNPPGVVRLAAILRPE
;
A
#
# COMPACT_ATOMS: atom_id res chain seq x y z
N ALA A 1 13.88 -0.96 -14.31
CA ALA A 1 12.43 -0.78 -14.05
C ALA A 1 11.62 -1.31 -15.23
N LEU A 2 11.96 -0.91 -16.45
CA LEU A 2 11.33 -1.36 -17.70
C LEU A 2 11.34 -2.88 -17.88
N ASP A 3 12.49 -3.55 -17.73
CA ASP A 3 12.59 -5.02 -17.81
C ASP A 3 11.72 -5.77 -16.78
N LEU A 4 11.34 -5.09 -15.69
CA LEU A 4 10.44 -5.66 -14.69
C LEU A 4 8.98 -5.47 -15.12
N LEU A 5 8.65 -4.31 -15.69
CA LEU A 5 7.30 -3.97 -16.17
C LEU A 5 6.93 -4.77 -17.42
N GLU A 6 7.89 -5.06 -18.31
CA GLU A 6 7.65 -5.94 -19.46
C GLU A 6 7.16 -7.33 -19.08
N LYS A 7 7.57 -7.85 -17.91
CA LYS A 7 7.13 -9.16 -17.41
C LYS A 7 5.65 -9.19 -17.03
N PHE A 8 5.05 -8.03 -16.79
CA PHE A 8 3.63 -7.89 -16.45
C PHE A 8 2.81 -7.35 -17.61
N ARG A 9 3.40 -7.22 -18.81
CA ARG A 9 2.71 -6.72 -20.00
C ARG A 9 1.54 -7.65 -20.33
N GLY A 10 0.33 -7.08 -20.37
CA GLY A 10 -0.90 -7.83 -20.61
C GLY A 10 -1.44 -8.62 -19.40
N GLU A 11 -0.77 -8.57 -18.23
CA GLU A 11 -1.25 -9.17 -16.98
C GLU A 11 -1.89 -8.16 -16.01
N VAL A 12 -1.60 -6.87 -16.18
CA VAL A 12 -2.11 -5.80 -15.31
C VAL A 12 -2.90 -4.76 -16.12
N ASP A 13 -3.99 -4.26 -15.54
CA ASP A 13 -4.83 -3.24 -16.17
C ASP A 13 -4.28 -1.83 -16.02
N ALA A 14 -3.42 -1.59 -15.03
CA ALA A 14 -2.80 -0.31 -14.74
C ALA A 14 -1.52 -0.47 -13.90
N VAL A 15 -0.67 0.55 -13.92
CA VAL A 15 0.53 0.65 -13.09
C VAL A 15 0.38 1.82 -12.13
N GLU A 16 0.58 1.58 -10.83
CA GLU A 16 0.57 2.64 -9.81
C GLU A 16 2.01 3.01 -9.42
N LEU A 17 2.35 4.29 -9.52
CA LEU A 17 3.62 4.86 -9.05
C LEU A 17 3.41 5.59 -7.72
N ASP A 18 4.02 5.09 -6.65
CA ASP A 18 4.01 5.74 -5.32
C ASP A 18 5.01 6.91 -5.30
N VAL A 19 4.49 8.14 -5.37
CA VAL A 19 5.29 9.37 -5.55
C VAL A 19 6.20 9.62 -4.35
N GLU A 20 5.63 9.62 -3.15
CA GLU A 20 6.41 9.86 -1.92
C GLU A 20 7.47 8.78 -1.70
N LEU A 21 7.11 7.50 -1.82
CA LEU A 21 8.08 6.43 -1.61
C LEU A 21 9.20 6.51 -2.66
N SER A 22 8.89 6.80 -3.92
CA SER A 22 9.88 6.95 -4.99
C SER A 22 10.86 8.08 -4.70
N ARG A 23 10.38 9.24 -4.25
CA ARG A 23 11.23 10.37 -3.80
C ARG A 23 12.14 9.98 -2.65
N MET A 24 11.61 9.23 -1.68
CA MET A 24 12.39 8.80 -0.52
C MET A 24 13.47 7.78 -0.88
N LEU A 25 13.17 6.85 -1.79
CA LEU A 25 14.10 5.83 -2.27
C LEU A 25 15.22 6.42 -3.15
N ALA A 26 14.95 7.51 -3.87
CA ALA A 26 15.93 8.21 -4.71
C ALA A 26 17.04 8.92 -3.91
N GLY A 27 16.98 8.92 -2.57
CA GLY A 27 18.05 9.40 -1.71
C GLY A 27 18.34 10.90 -1.83
N LYS A 28 19.61 11.31 -1.86
CA LYS A 28 20.00 12.73 -1.97
C LYS A 28 19.78 13.31 -3.37
N ALA A 29 19.77 12.47 -4.41
CA ALA A 29 19.71 12.90 -5.81
C ALA A 29 18.29 13.19 -6.31
N GLY A 30 17.25 12.62 -5.68
CA GLY A 30 15.85 12.72 -6.16
C GLY A 30 14.84 13.21 -5.13
N LYS A 31 15.21 14.16 -4.26
CA LYS A 31 14.27 14.71 -3.25
C LYS A 31 13.15 15.56 -3.86
N GLY A 32 13.37 16.11 -5.04
CA GLY A 32 12.44 17.02 -5.71
C GLY A 32 11.25 16.29 -6.33
N LEU A 33 10.13 17.01 -6.48
CA LEU A 33 8.98 16.52 -7.23
C LEU A 33 9.36 16.23 -8.70
N THR A 34 10.22 17.08 -9.29
CA THR A 34 10.76 16.94 -10.65
C THR A 34 11.32 15.55 -10.94
N TYR A 35 12.07 14.94 -10.01
CA TYR A 35 12.63 13.60 -10.24
C TYR A 35 11.53 12.57 -10.50
N VAL A 36 10.45 12.61 -9.70
CA VAL A 36 9.36 11.66 -9.87
C VAL A 36 8.48 12.03 -11.05
N THR A 37 8.28 13.31 -11.34
CA THR A 37 7.57 13.74 -12.55
C THR A 37 8.26 13.24 -13.81
N GLU A 38 9.60 13.36 -13.91
CA GLU A 38 10.35 12.83 -15.06
C GLU A 38 10.32 11.30 -15.11
N LEU A 39 10.44 10.62 -13.97
CA LEU A 39 10.26 9.17 -13.90
C LEU A 39 8.86 8.75 -14.39
N ALA A 40 7.82 9.48 -13.98
CA ALA A 40 6.46 9.23 -14.40
C ALA A 40 6.26 9.45 -15.91
N LYS A 41 6.84 10.52 -16.47
CA LYS A 41 6.88 10.78 -17.93
C LYS A 41 7.53 9.62 -18.68
N GLU A 42 8.70 9.18 -18.24
CA GLU A 42 9.40 8.05 -18.84
C GLU A 42 8.53 6.79 -18.79
N LEU A 43 7.92 6.49 -17.64
CA LEU A 43 7.00 5.36 -17.48
C LEU A 43 5.77 5.48 -18.37
N HIS A 44 5.14 6.64 -18.43
CA HIS A 44 3.99 6.85 -19.32
C HIS A 44 4.35 6.63 -20.79
N SER A 45 5.54 7.06 -21.23
CA SER A 45 5.97 6.96 -22.63
C SER A 45 6.22 5.53 -23.13
N VAL A 46 6.42 4.58 -22.20
CA VAL A 46 6.78 3.18 -22.49
C VAL A 46 5.74 2.17 -22.05
N LEU A 47 4.82 2.57 -21.16
CA LEU A 47 3.72 1.72 -20.71
C LEU A 47 2.61 1.70 -21.76
N GLU A 48 2.11 0.50 -22.07
CA GLU A 48 0.89 0.31 -22.88
C GLU A 48 -0.38 0.41 -22.02
N THR A 49 -0.22 0.45 -20.70
CA THR A 49 -1.30 0.49 -19.69
C THR A 49 -1.35 1.85 -19.00
N PRO A 50 -2.53 2.29 -18.52
CA PRO A 50 -2.69 3.52 -17.74
C PRO A 50 -1.71 3.63 -16.57
N LEU A 51 -1.16 4.83 -16.39
CA LEU A 51 -0.33 5.19 -15.24
C LEU A 51 -1.19 5.91 -14.20
N ILE A 52 -1.17 5.41 -12.97
CA ILE A 52 -1.82 6.02 -11.81
C ILE A 52 -0.73 6.58 -10.90
N LEU A 53 -0.88 7.82 -10.45
CA LEU A 53 0.03 8.38 -9.44
C LEU A 53 -0.59 8.27 -8.07
N LYS A 54 0.16 7.70 -7.13
CA LYS A 54 -0.23 7.63 -5.74
C LYS A 54 0.49 8.67 -4.90
N LEU A 55 -0.29 9.50 -4.23
CA LEU A 55 0.16 10.64 -3.45
C LEU A 55 -0.38 10.53 -2.03
N THR A 56 0.38 11.04 -1.06
CA THR A 56 -0.22 11.25 0.26
C THR A 56 -1.16 12.44 0.23
N ALA A 57 -2.29 12.35 0.94
CA ALA A 57 -3.22 13.48 1.08
C ALA A 57 -2.52 14.74 1.63
N MET A 58 -1.43 14.57 2.40
CA MET A 58 -0.64 15.67 2.94
C MET A 58 0.14 16.40 1.86
N SER A 59 0.67 15.67 0.89
CA SER A 59 1.39 16.24 -0.26
C SER A 59 0.44 16.93 -1.23
N ALA A 60 -0.76 16.39 -1.39
CA ALA A 60 -1.76 16.87 -2.34
C ALA A 60 -2.17 18.33 -2.10
N GLY A 61 -2.20 18.77 -0.83
CA GLY A 61 -2.46 20.17 -0.47
C GLY A 61 -1.29 21.14 -0.68
N LEU A 62 -0.11 20.66 -1.12
CA LEU A 62 1.12 21.45 -1.19
C LEU A 62 1.69 21.57 -2.60
N ILE A 63 1.05 20.95 -3.59
CA ILE A 63 1.53 20.88 -4.96
C ILE A 63 0.39 21.17 -5.94
N ASP A 64 0.75 21.66 -7.12
CA ASP A 64 -0.17 21.75 -8.24
C ASP A 64 -0.42 20.34 -8.78
N LEU A 65 -1.56 19.77 -8.40
CA LEU A 65 -1.94 18.41 -8.79
C LEU A 65 -2.29 18.31 -10.26
N HIS A 66 -2.89 19.37 -10.84
CA HIS A 66 -3.24 19.40 -12.24
C HIS A 66 -1.98 19.37 -13.09
N ALA A 67 -1.03 20.26 -12.82
CA ALA A 67 0.26 20.28 -13.51
C ALA A 67 1.02 18.96 -13.33
N LEU A 68 1.02 18.37 -12.14
CA LEU A 68 1.65 17.07 -11.92
C LEU A 68 1.01 15.97 -12.77
N ALA A 69 -0.31 15.87 -12.78
CA ALA A 69 -1.03 14.83 -13.50
C ALA A 69 -0.87 14.97 -15.01
N ASP A 70 -1.01 16.20 -15.53
CA ASP A 70 -0.85 16.52 -16.95
C ASP A 70 0.58 16.26 -17.42
N GLU A 71 1.58 16.80 -16.72
CA GLU A 71 2.98 16.61 -17.07
C GLU A 71 3.39 15.13 -17.02
N ALA A 72 2.88 14.37 -16.05
CA ALA A 72 3.21 12.96 -15.89
C ALA A 72 2.46 12.02 -16.86
N GLY A 73 1.45 12.52 -17.59
CA GLY A 73 0.53 11.67 -18.36
C GLY A 73 -0.27 10.71 -17.48
N ALA A 74 -0.59 11.11 -16.26
CA ALA A 74 -1.33 10.29 -15.32
C ALA A 74 -2.81 10.17 -15.72
N SER A 75 -3.36 8.96 -15.73
CA SER A 75 -4.78 8.73 -16.04
C SER A 75 -5.68 8.91 -14.82
N ALA A 76 -5.13 8.74 -13.62
CA ALA A 76 -5.84 8.90 -12.35
C ALA A 76 -4.85 9.16 -11.20
N LEU A 77 -5.38 9.66 -10.08
CA LEU A 77 -4.65 9.78 -8.83
C LEU A 77 -5.23 8.87 -7.74
N THR A 78 -4.36 8.24 -6.97
CA THR A 78 -4.71 7.59 -5.71
C THR A 78 -4.21 8.44 -4.55
N LEU A 79 -5.12 8.95 -3.73
CA LEU A 79 -4.79 9.61 -2.47
C LEU A 79 -4.78 8.62 -1.33
N THR A 80 -3.67 8.60 -0.61
CA THR A 80 -3.52 7.78 0.59
C THR A 80 -3.39 8.65 1.85
N PRO A 81 -4.08 8.32 2.95
CA PRO A 81 -3.88 8.95 4.25
C PRO A 81 -2.55 8.54 4.90
N ASN A 82 -1.79 7.65 4.25
CA ASN A 82 -0.61 7.02 4.79
C ASN A 82 0.64 7.83 4.46
N VAL A 83 1.07 8.63 5.42
CA VAL A 83 2.35 9.33 5.33
C VAL A 83 3.48 8.36 5.64
N VAL A 84 4.45 8.27 4.74
CA VAL A 84 5.69 7.52 4.93
C VAL A 84 6.82 8.52 5.19
N TYR A 85 7.67 8.24 6.18
CA TYR A 85 8.82 9.08 6.52
C TYR A 85 10.04 8.21 6.85
N ARG A 86 11.23 8.80 6.73
CA ARG A 86 12.51 8.08 6.90
C ARG A 86 13.26 8.62 8.09
N VAL A 87 13.77 7.72 8.94
CA VAL A 87 14.72 8.03 10.02
C VAL A 87 15.93 7.12 9.84
N GLY A 88 17.06 7.70 9.45
CA GLY A 88 18.25 6.93 9.04
C GLY A 88 17.95 6.06 7.82
N ASP A 89 18.16 4.75 7.95
CA ASP A 89 17.88 3.75 6.91
C ASP A 89 16.54 3.02 7.11
N HIS A 90 15.71 3.53 8.04
CA HIS A 90 14.42 2.96 8.36
C HIS A 90 13.28 3.82 7.82
N TYR A 91 12.29 3.14 7.25
CA TYR A 91 11.04 3.73 6.76
C TYR A 91 9.94 3.45 7.77
N PHE A 92 9.18 4.49 8.08
CA PHE A 92 8.07 4.45 9.02
C PHE A 92 6.81 4.94 8.33
N ARG A 93 5.67 4.37 8.70
CA ARG A 93 4.35 4.83 8.28
C ARG A 93 3.68 5.48 9.47
N LEU A 94 3.16 6.68 9.29
CA LEU A 94 2.39 7.37 10.31
C LEU A 94 0.98 6.75 10.37
N HIS A 95 0.61 6.24 11.54
CA HIS A 95 -0.73 5.70 11.80
C HIS A 95 -1.48 6.62 12.76
N SER A 96 -1.89 7.81 12.28
CA SER A 96 -2.69 8.76 13.05
C SER A 96 -3.95 9.16 12.28
N PRO A 97 -5.16 8.73 12.71
CA PRO A 97 -6.41 9.14 12.07
C PRO A 97 -6.60 10.66 12.01
N LEU A 98 -6.14 11.40 13.03
CA LEU A 98 -6.26 12.86 13.06
C LEU A 98 -5.43 13.54 11.97
N VAL A 99 -4.19 13.10 11.77
CA VAL A 99 -3.31 13.65 10.73
C VAL A 99 -3.86 13.32 9.35
N SER A 100 -4.39 12.09 9.18
CA SER A 100 -5.03 11.67 7.94
C SER A 100 -6.26 12.50 7.59
N SER A 101 -7.13 12.80 8.57
CA SER A 101 -8.31 13.67 8.36
C SER A 101 -7.90 15.10 8.01
N ALA A 102 -6.94 15.68 8.74
CA ALA A 102 -6.48 17.05 8.47
C ALA A 102 -5.82 17.17 7.08
N ALA A 103 -5.02 16.17 6.71
CA ALA A 103 -4.41 16.11 5.38
C ALA A 103 -5.47 16.03 4.28
N LEU A 104 -6.53 15.24 4.48
CA LEU A 104 -7.62 15.12 3.52
C LEU A 104 -8.34 16.46 3.31
N LEU A 105 -8.70 17.14 4.40
CA LEU A 105 -9.39 18.43 4.33
C LEU A 105 -8.58 19.48 3.54
N ASN A 106 -7.27 19.50 3.72
CA ASN A 106 -6.38 20.41 2.97
C ASN A 106 -6.22 20.03 1.49
N ALA A 107 -6.60 18.81 1.10
CA ALA A 107 -6.48 18.36 -0.28
C ALA A 107 -7.76 18.61 -1.10
N ILE A 108 -8.91 18.86 -0.47
CA ILE A 108 -10.22 18.95 -1.16
C ILE A 108 -10.20 19.96 -2.31
N GLU A 109 -9.77 21.18 -2.05
CA GLU A 109 -9.78 22.26 -3.05
C GLU A 109 -8.85 21.95 -4.23
N PRO A 110 -7.55 21.60 -4.04
CA PRO A 110 -6.67 21.18 -5.13
C PRO A 110 -7.19 20.02 -5.99
N LEU A 111 -8.01 19.13 -5.42
CA LEU A 111 -8.54 17.97 -6.14
C LEU A 111 -9.71 18.31 -7.04
N SER A 112 -10.46 19.36 -6.71
CA SER A 112 -11.55 19.83 -7.58
C SER A 112 -11.05 20.32 -8.95
N GLU A 113 -9.76 20.66 -9.05
CA GLU A 113 -9.14 21.27 -10.24
C GLU A 113 -8.24 20.31 -11.02
N VAL A 114 -8.06 19.07 -10.56
CA VAL A 114 -7.00 18.18 -11.05
C VAL A 114 -7.21 17.67 -12.49
N GLY A 115 -8.46 17.56 -12.93
CA GLY A 115 -8.80 17.16 -14.30
C GLY A 115 -8.69 15.66 -14.63
N VAL A 116 -8.41 14.82 -13.64
CA VAL A 116 -8.36 13.35 -13.74
C VAL A 116 -9.15 12.69 -12.61
N ASP A 117 -9.48 11.41 -12.75
CA ASP A 117 -10.18 10.66 -11.70
C ASP A 117 -9.33 10.54 -10.44
N VAL A 118 -9.96 10.70 -9.28
CA VAL A 118 -9.31 10.61 -7.97
C VAL A 118 -9.96 9.51 -7.13
N ALA A 119 -9.13 8.55 -6.71
CA ALA A 119 -9.47 7.56 -5.72
C ALA A 119 -8.91 7.94 -4.35
N TYR A 120 -9.62 7.65 -3.26
CA TYR A 120 -9.12 7.85 -1.90
C TYR A 120 -9.08 6.55 -1.09
N VAL A 121 -7.96 6.30 -0.41
CA VAL A 121 -7.78 5.12 0.44
C VAL A 121 -8.36 5.35 1.85
N VAL A 122 -9.49 4.71 2.13
CA VAL A 122 -10.19 4.73 3.40
C VAL A 122 -9.49 3.82 4.42
N ARG A 123 -9.30 4.32 5.64
CA ARG A 123 -8.60 3.61 6.73
C ARG A 123 -9.41 3.35 8.01
N GLY A 124 -10.66 3.78 8.08
CA GLY A 124 -11.45 3.68 9.30
C GLY A 124 -12.88 4.16 9.12
N ASP A 125 -13.52 4.52 10.24
CA ASP A 125 -14.91 4.98 10.25
C ASP A 125 -15.07 6.32 9.51
N GLU A 126 -15.57 6.23 8.29
CA GLU A 126 -15.96 7.37 7.44
C GLU A 126 -17.03 8.25 8.09
N GLU A 127 -17.76 7.74 9.10
CA GLU A 127 -18.76 8.53 9.85
C GLU A 127 -18.17 9.82 10.45
N ARG A 128 -16.86 9.84 10.73
CA ARG A 128 -16.16 11.04 11.23
C ARG A 128 -15.89 12.09 10.16
N TRP A 129 -16.09 11.77 8.89
CA TRP A 129 -15.81 12.65 7.75
C TRP A 129 -17.08 13.31 7.20
N GLY A 130 -18.27 12.85 7.61
CA GLY A 130 -19.54 13.41 7.16
C GLY A 130 -19.61 13.49 5.63
N GLU A 131 -20.12 14.61 5.11
CA GLU A 131 -20.25 14.88 3.67
C GLU A 131 -18.89 14.95 2.93
N ALA A 132 -17.77 15.15 3.63
CA ALA A 132 -16.45 15.19 2.99
C ALA A 132 -16.02 13.81 2.44
N ALA A 133 -16.64 12.73 2.92
CA ALA A 133 -16.42 11.39 2.36
C ALA A 133 -17.01 11.25 0.95
N ASP A 134 -18.01 12.06 0.58
CA ASP A 134 -18.72 11.97 -0.70
C ASP A 134 -18.01 12.74 -1.83
N ILE A 135 -16.95 13.49 -1.49
CA ILE A 135 -16.10 14.21 -2.43
C ILE A 135 -15.34 13.25 -3.35
N PHE A 136 -15.06 12.03 -2.87
CA PHE A 136 -14.31 11.03 -3.61
C PHE A 136 -15.25 10.04 -4.31
N PRO A 137 -15.34 10.09 -5.65
CA PRO A 137 -16.22 9.18 -6.38
C PRO A 137 -15.75 7.72 -6.26
N LEU A 138 -14.44 7.50 -6.09
CA LEU A 138 -13.86 6.17 -5.89
C LEU A 138 -13.20 6.05 -4.52
N LYS A 139 -13.67 5.10 -3.72
CA LYS A 139 -13.12 4.77 -2.40
C LYS A 139 -12.40 3.41 -2.45
N LEU A 140 -11.14 3.40 -2.07
CA LEU A 140 -10.33 2.19 -1.93
C LEU A 140 -10.22 1.85 -0.44
N TYR A 141 -10.35 0.58 -0.07
CA TYR A 141 -10.31 0.19 1.35
C TYR A 141 -8.92 -0.33 1.72
N ASP A 142 -8.26 0.30 2.70
CA ASP A 142 -6.97 -0.14 3.22
C ASP A 142 -7.06 -1.55 3.81
N VAL A 143 -5.96 -2.28 3.80
CA VAL A 143 -5.86 -3.64 4.37
C VAL A 143 -6.33 -3.71 5.83
N THR A 144 -6.26 -2.61 6.60
CA THR A 144 -6.84 -2.57 7.96
C THR A 144 -8.34 -2.84 7.99
N LEU A 145 -9.07 -2.48 6.93
CA LEU A 145 -10.50 -2.76 6.78
C LEU A 145 -10.75 -4.16 6.21
N MET A 146 -9.82 -4.73 5.45
CA MET A 146 -9.87 -6.16 5.11
C MET A 146 -9.88 -7.03 6.37
N LEU A 147 -9.14 -6.66 7.42
CA LEU A 147 -9.19 -7.38 8.70
C LEU A 147 -10.59 -7.36 9.32
N LYS A 148 -11.27 -6.21 9.29
CA LYS A 148 -12.66 -6.07 9.76
C LYS A 148 -13.60 -6.94 8.92
N TRP A 149 -13.44 -6.95 7.60
CA TRP A 149 -14.25 -7.75 6.69
C TRP A 149 -14.03 -9.26 6.87
N LEU A 150 -12.80 -9.68 7.17
CA LEU A 150 -12.47 -11.05 7.53
C LEU A 150 -12.99 -11.47 8.92
N GLY A 151 -13.73 -10.59 9.62
CA GLY A 151 -14.27 -10.89 10.95
C GLY A 151 -13.19 -10.96 12.04
N PHE A 152 -12.04 -10.35 11.82
CA PHE A 152 -10.98 -10.33 12.83
C PHE A 152 -11.34 -9.38 13.96
N GLU A 153 -11.77 -9.95 15.09
CA GLU A 153 -11.92 -9.22 16.34
C GLU A 153 -10.52 -8.90 16.89
N GLY A 154 -10.15 -7.62 16.84
CA GLY A 154 -8.80 -7.15 17.16
C GLY A 154 -8.27 -7.72 18.47
N ARG A 155 -7.09 -8.34 18.44
CA ARG A 155 -6.40 -8.76 19.65
C ARG A 155 -5.65 -7.58 20.25
N ARG A 156 -5.91 -7.27 21.52
CA ARG A 156 -4.99 -6.44 22.31
C ARG A 156 -3.68 -7.21 22.44
N LYS A 157 -2.66 -6.84 21.67
CA LYS A 157 -1.29 -7.29 21.96
C LYS A 157 -0.83 -6.59 23.23
N GLU A 158 -0.64 -7.36 24.29
CA GLU A 158 0.19 -6.93 25.41
C GLU A 158 1.65 -6.96 24.96
N GLY A 159 2.38 -5.85 25.14
CA GLY A 159 3.80 -5.75 24.82
C GLY A 159 4.15 -4.63 23.83
N ARG A 160 5.46 -4.43 23.64
CA ARG A 160 5.97 -3.43 22.69
C ARG A 160 5.73 -3.90 21.27
N ILE A 161 5.03 -3.08 20.47
CA ILE A 161 4.94 -3.29 19.02
C ILE A 161 6.36 -3.16 18.45
N PRO A 162 6.87 -4.18 17.73
CA PRO A 162 8.21 -4.12 17.19
C PRO A 162 8.31 -2.98 16.17
N LEU A 163 9.36 -2.17 16.27
CA LEU A 163 9.64 -1.08 15.32
C LEU A 163 9.95 -1.57 13.90
N ARG A 164 10.23 -2.88 13.75
CA ARG A 164 10.54 -3.52 12.48
C ARG A 164 9.85 -4.88 12.41
N TRP A 165 9.11 -5.11 11.33
CA TRP A 165 8.68 -6.44 10.95
C TRP A 165 9.90 -7.24 10.50
N ARG A 166 10.18 -8.38 11.15
CA ARG A 166 11.22 -9.29 10.68
C ARG A 166 10.73 -9.91 9.37
N SER A 167 11.51 -9.77 8.31
CA SER A 167 11.24 -10.46 7.06
C SER A 167 11.26 -11.97 7.31
N VAL A 168 10.25 -12.66 6.81
CA VAL A 168 10.26 -14.13 6.80
C VAL A 168 11.36 -14.59 5.85
N ASP A 169 12.27 -15.43 6.33
CA ASP A 169 13.28 -16.05 5.48
C ASP A 169 12.61 -16.94 4.44
N ARG A 170 12.89 -16.72 3.15
CA ARG A 170 12.28 -17.46 2.03
C ARG A 170 12.63 -18.95 2.00
N ARG A 171 13.63 -19.38 2.77
CA ARG A 171 13.96 -20.80 2.96
C ARG A 171 12.98 -21.50 3.90
N LEU A 172 12.23 -20.75 4.69
CA LEU A 172 11.16 -21.26 5.52
C LEU A 172 9.88 -21.41 4.69
N LYS A 173 8.99 -22.29 5.12
CA LYS A 173 7.67 -22.49 4.56
C LYS A 173 6.63 -22.21 5.64
N ILE A 174 5.48 -21.68 5.22
CA ILE A 174 4.32 -21.53 6.09
C ILE A 174 3.66 -22.89 6.21
N VAL A 175 3.42 -23.34 7.44
CA VAL A 175 2.68 -24.56 7.75
C VAL A 175 1.43 -24.17 8.52
N ALA A 176 0.27 -24.53 7.95
CA ALA A 176 -1.03 -24.38 8.56
C ALA A 176 -1.45 -25.68 9.27
N SER A 177 -2.09 -25.53 10.42
CA SER A 177 -2.69 -26.63 11.20
C SER A 177 -4.20 -26.42 11.30
N GLU A 178 -4.91 -27.35 11.95
CA GLU A 178 -6.35 -27.24 12.17
C GLU A 178 -6.74 -25.87 12.73
N GLY A 179 -7.77 -25.26 12.15
CA GLY A 179 -8.25 -23.94 12.56
C GLY A 179 -7.51 -22.74 11.92
N ALA A 180 -6.54 -22.97 11.04
CA ALA A 180 -5.96 -21.89 10.22
C ALA A 180 -7.01 -21.39 9.21
N ARG A 181 -7.36 -20.11 9.30
CA ARG A 181 -8.44 -19.51 8.48
C ARG A 181 -8.03 -18.22 7.79
N TYR A 182 -7.05 -17.51 8.33
CA TYR A 182 -6.73 -16.16 7.86
C TYR A 182 -5.51 -16.15 6.93
N CYS A 183 -5.77 -16.04 5.63
CA CYS A 183 -4.80 -15.63 4.63
C CYS A 183 -5.44 -14.57 3.71
N PRO A 184 -4.88 -13.35 3.60
CA PRO A 184 -5.47 -12.30 2.77
C PRO A 184 -5.48 -12.63 1.27
N TYR A 185 -4.67 -13.62 0.85
CA TYR A 185 -4.59 -14.11 -0.52
C TYR A 185 -5.29 -15.46 -0.72
N GLY A 186 -6.04 -15.95 0.27
CA GLY A 186 -6.75 -17.23 0.16
C GLY A 186 -5.86 -18.47 0.05
N LEU A 187 -4.56 -18.36 0.35
CA LEU A 187 -3.58 -19.44 0.14
C LEU A 187 -3.61 -20.54 1.22
N ILE A 188 -4.40 -20.37 2.27
CA ILE A 188 -4.61 -21.39 3.31
C ILE A 188 -5.96 -22.04 3.02
N SER A 189 -5.93 -23.22 2.40
CA SER A 189 -7.12 -24.01 2.06
C SER A 189 -7.31 -25.25 2.94
N GLY A 190 -6.41 -25.49 3.89
CA GLY A 190 -6.41 -26.65 4.77
C GLY A 190 -5.10 -26.77 5.55
N GLU A 191 -4.90 -27.93 6.15
CA GLU A 191 -3.67 -28.26 6.87
C GLU A 191 -2.52 -28.57 5.93
N GLY A 192 -1.31 -28.25 6.36
CA GLY A 192 -0.07 -28.59 5.64
C GLY A 192 0.72 -27.38 5.17
N VAL A 193 1.62 -27.64 4.22
CA VAL A 193 2.57 -26.65 3.71
C VAL A 193 1.88 -25.76 2.67
N VAL A 194 1.99 -24.45 2.84
CA VAL A 194 1.53 -23.46 1.86
C VAL A 194 2.62 -23.23 0.82
N GLU A 195 2.50 -23.85 -0.35
CA GLU A 195 3.56 -23.85 -1.37
C GLU A 195 3.72 -22.50 -2.09
N SER A 196 2.62 -21.82 -2.39
CA SER A 196 2.59 -20.57 -3.18
C SER A 196 2.57 -19.29 -2.32
N CYS A 197 3.17 -19.34 -1.13
CA CYS A 197 3.16 -18.20 -0.21
C CYS A 197 4.01 -17.02 -0.74
N ASN A 198 3.45 -15.81 -0.68
CA ASN A 198 4.18 -14.57 -0.97
C ASN A 198 4.93 -13.98 0.25
N TYR A 199 4.98 -14.71 1.36
CA TYR A 199 5.73 -14.37 2.56
C TYR A 199 5.35 -13.04 3.24
N CYS A 200 4.11 -12.57 3.06
CA CYS A 200 3.62 -11.36 3.72
C CYS A 200 3.53 -11.46 5.25
N GLY A 201 3.55 -12.67 5.81
CA GLY A 201 3.54 -12.91 7.26
C GLY A 201 2.21 -12.65 7.97
N VAL A 202 1.20 -12.12 7.28
CA VAL A 202 -0.10 -11.74 7.85
C VAL A 202 -0.79 -12.92 8.57
N CYS A 203 -0.72 -14.12 8.00
CA CYS A 203 -1.30 -15.33 8.60
C CYS A 203 -0.68 -15.70 9.96
N LEU A 204 0.60 -15.38 10.22
CA LEU A 204 1.26 -15.65 11.50
C LEU A 204 0.71 -14.78 12.63
N GLU A 205 0.16 -13.61 12.28
CA GLU A 205 -0.38 -12.64 13.24
C GLU A 205 -1.89 -12.82 13.46
N LEU A 206 -2.62 -13.15 12.39
CA LEU A 206 -4.08 -13.23 12.44
C LEU A 206 -4.61 -14.57 12.95
N ASN A 207 -3.87 -15.66 12.78
CA ASN A 207 -4.30 -16.95 13.30
C ASN A 207 -3.89 -17.12 14.78
N PRO A 208 -4.60 -17.96 15.56
CA PRO A 208 -4.18 -18.24 16.93
C PRO A 208 -2.72 -18.73 17.01
N PRO A 209 -1.98 -18.38 18.09
CA PRO A 209 -0.61 -18.84 18.28
C PRO A 209 -0.49 -20.35 18.08
N GLY A 210 0.50 -20.77 17.29
CA GLY A 210 0.77 -22.18 17.01
C GLY A 210 -0.02 -22.80 15.85
N VAL A 211 -1.11 -22.16 15.41
CA VAL A 211 -1.94 -22.66 14.29
C VAL A 211 -1.25 -22.47 12.94
N VAL A 212 -0.56 -21.33 12.78
CA VAL A 212 0.31 -21.08 11.63
C VAL A 212 1.74 -20.89 12.12
N ARG A 213 2.68 -21.58 11.50
CA ARG A 213 4.10 -21.57 11.89
C ARG A 213 5.02 -21.50 10.68
N LEU A 214 6.26 -21.08 10.93
CA LEU A 214 7.35 -21.17 9.97
C LEU A 214 8.12 -22.46 10.21
N ALA A 215 8.35 -23.25 9.17
CA ALA A 215 9.14 -24.48 9.24
C ALA A 215 10.19 -24.51 8.12
N ALA A 216 11.39 -25.00 8.44
CA ALA A 216 12.34 -25.42 7.41
C ALA A 216 11.97 -26.84 6.98
N ILE A 217 11.81 -27.07 5.67
CA ILE A 217 11.60 -28.42 5.13
C ILE A 217 12.98 -28.99 4.81
N LEU A 218 13.44 -29.91 5.65
CA LEU A 218 14.64 -30.69 5.38
C LEU A 218 14.25 -31.85 4.46
N ARG A 219 14.82 -31.91 3.26
CA ARG A 219 14.73 -33.10 2.40
C ARG A 219 15.99 -33.94 2.62
N PRO A 220 15.87 -35.26 2.89
CA PRO A 220 17.04 -36.12 2.88
C PRO A 220 17.64 -36.15 1.47
N GLU A 221 18.97 -36.06 1.40
CA GLU A 221 19.75 -36.30 0.18
C GLU A 221 19.69 -37.77 -0.23
#